data_AF-A0A964KVJ1-F1
#
_entry.id   AF-A0A964KVJ1-F1
#
_cell.length_a   1.000
_cell.length_b   1.000
_cell.length_c   1.000
_cell.angle_alpha   90.00
_cell.angle_beta   90.00
_cell.angle_gamma   90.00
#
_symmetry.space_group_name_H-M   'P 1'
#
loop_
_entity.id
_entity.type
_entity.pdbx_description
1 polymer ?
#
loop_
_entity_poly.entity_id
_entity_poly.type
_entity_poly.pdbx_seq_one_letter_code
_entity_poly.pdbx_strand_id
1 'polypeptide(L)'
;MFRWPWEYLFTVLNADLGTFYTPFWIANLVLFLATILVYSFATRGARGRGVVGDEWEYILWISLGTFGMNLVYAAFQWYGIFPIATTLVGLLALRDTVTKRFPPLIAAEAEHAALLRTRRQVADGVEATIRPANRRG
;
A
#
# COMPACT_ATOMS: atom_id res chain seq x y z
N MET A 1 -0.42 26.77 -35.37
CA MET A 1 -1.17 25.53 -35.68
C MET A 1 -1.79 25.03 -34.39
N PHE A 2 -3.10 24.83 -34.36
CA PHE A 2 -3.81 24.34 -33.17
C PHE A 2 -3.56 22.83 -33.04
N ARG A 3 -2.87 22.41 -31.98
CA ARG A 3 -2.72 20.98 -31.66
C ARG A 3 -3.88 20.53 -30.80
N TRP A 4 -4.45 19.39 -31.13
CA TRP A 4 -5.51 18.81 -30.31
C TRP A 4 -4.94 18.24 -29.00
N PRO A 5 -5.68 18.25 -27.88
CA PRO A 5 -5.17 17.82 -26.57
C PRO A 5 -4.60 16.39 -26.54
N TRP A 6 -5.13 15.48 -27.35
CA TRP A 6 -4.68 14.09 -27.44
C TRP A 6 -3.36 13.92 -28.20
N GLU A 7 -2.95 14.87 -29.03
CA GLU A 7 -1.65 14.81 -29.72
C GLU A 7 -0.48 14.88 -28.74
N TYR A 8 -0.67 15.51 -27.58
CA TYR A 8 0.31 15.53 -26.50
C TYR A 8 0.55 14.15 -25.88
N LEU A 9 -0.41 13.21 -26.00
CA LEU A 9 -0.26 11.84 -25.50
C LEU A 9 0.79 11.05 -26.29
N PHE A 10 0.97 11.39 -27.57
CA PHE A 10 1.94 10.76 -28.46
C PHE A 10 3.17 11.65 -28.71
N THR A 11 3.37 12.64 -27.84
CA THR A 11 4.59 13.45 -27.84
C THR A 11 5.59 12.89 -26.84
N VAL A 12 6.86 12.88 -27.24
CA VAL A 12 8.00 12.48 -26.41
C VAL A 12 8.05 13.39 -25.18
N LEU A 13 8.16 12.79 -24.00
CA LEU A 13 8.19 13.53 -22.74
C LEU A 13 9.60 14.10 -22.53
N ASN A 14 9.85 15.32 -23.02
CA ASN A 14 11.19 15.92 -23.02
C ASN A 14 11.23 17.29 -22.32
N ALA A 15 12.45 17.84 -22.20
CA ALA A 15 12.69 19.13 -21.54
C ALA A 15 12.05 20.33 -22.28
N ASP A 16 11.72 20.21 -23.57
CA ASP A 16 11.01 21.26 -24.31
C ASP A 16 9.57 21.42 -23.81
N LEU A 17 8.98 20.35 -23.27
CA LEU A 17 7.75 20.41 -22.47
C LEU A 17 8.05 20.80 -21.01
N GLY A 18 9.03 21.67 -20.75
CA GLY A 18 9.54 21.98 -19.40
C GLY A 18 8.48 22.37 -18.37
N THR A 19 7.35 22.94 -18.81
CA THR A 19 6.16 23.23 -18.00
C THR A 19 5.44 21.97 -17.48
N PHE A 20 5.52 20.86 -18.20
CA PHE A 20 4.91 19.58 -17.82
C PHE A 20 5.95 18.57 -17.30
N TYR A 21 7.09 18.46 -17.99
CA TYR A 21 8.13 17.48 -17.69
C TYR A 21 8.72 17.67 -16.29
N THR A 22 9.12 18.90 -15.95
CA THR A 22 9.80 19.19 -14.68
C THR A 22 8.91 18.92 -13.48
N PRO A 23 7.67 19.45 -13.42
CA PRO A 23 6.75 19.11 -12.33
C PRO A 23 6.41 17.62 -12.29
N PHE A 24 6.28 16.97 -13.45
CA PHE A 24 5.92 15.56 -13.55
C PHE A 24 6.93 14.63 -12.86
N TRP A 25 8.22 14.70 -13.23
CA TRP A 25 9.20 13.78 -12.67
C TRP A 25 9.47 14.08 -11.19
N ILE A 26 9.45 15.37 -10.80
CA ILE A 26 9.60 15.78 -9.39
C ILE A 26 8.46 15.22 -8.55
N ALA A 27 7.21 15.37 -8.99
CA ALA A 27 6.06 14.85 -8.27
C ALA A 27 6.15 13.32 -8.10
N ASN A 28 6.52 12.59 -9.15
CA ASN A 28 6.71 11.14 -9.06
C ASN A 28 7.85 10.75 -8.13
N LEU A 29 8.96 11.49 -8.13
CA LEU A 29 10.07 11.24 -7.21
C LEU A 29 9.66 11.48 -5.75
N VAL A 30 8.98 12.59 -5.48
CA VAL A 30 8.47 12.90 -4.14
C VAL A 30 7.50 11.82 -3.67
N LEU A 31 6.55 11.41 -4.51
CA LEU A 31 5.59 10.35 -4.17
C LEU A 31 6.28 8.99 -3.96
N PHE A 32 7.28 8.66 -4.78
CA PHE A 32 8.08 7.45 -4.63
C PHE A 32 8.83 7.40 -3.29
N LEU A 33 9.45 8.51 -2.89
CA LEU A 33 10.13 8.58 -1.59
C LEU A 33 9.13 8.60 -0.43
N ALA A 34 8.03 9.33 -0.59
CA ALA A 34 6.97 9.40 0.41
C ALA A 34 6.37 8.04 0.71
N THR A 35 6.15 7.19 -0.30
CA THR A 35 5.57 5.84 -0.09
C THR A 35 6.51 4.95 0.71
N ILE A 36 7.82 5.00 0.45
CA ILE A 36 8.83 4.26 1.22
C ILE A 36 8.83 4.75 2.68
N LEU A 37 8.78 6.05 2.90
CA LEU A 37 8.73 6.63 4.26
C LEU A 37 7.45 6.24 5.00
N VAL A 38 6.29 6.42 4.37
CA VAL A 38 4.99 6.07 4.94
C VAL A 38 4.94 4.59 5.30
N TYR A 39 5.37 3.71 4.40
CA TYR A 39 5.49 2.29 4.69
C TYR A 39 6.38 2.03 5.91
N SER A 40 7.58 2.63 5.94
CA SER A 40 8.54 2.46 7.04
C SER A 40 8.00 2.94 8.39
N PHE A 41 7.15 3.97 8.41
CA PHE A 41 6.50 4.44 9.63
C PHE A 41 5.28 3.59 9.99
N ALA A 42 4.48 3.16 9.00
CA ALA A 42 3.25 2.41 9.20
C ALA A 42 3.50 0.98 9.70
N THR A 43 4.57 0.33 9.23
CA THR A 43 4.91 -1.06 9.61
C THR A 43 5.76 -1.16 10.88
N ARG A 44 6.09 -0.04 11.55
CA ARG A 44 6.87 -0.09 12.80
C ARG A 44 6.08 -0.74 13.95
N GLY A 45 6.76 -1.62 14.68
CA GLY A 45 6.29 -2.18 15.94
C GLY A 45 5.20 -3.23 15.76
N ALA A 46 4.08 -3.07 16.47
CA ALA A 46 2.97 -4.02 16.42
C ALA A 46 2.05 -3.82 15.19
N ARG A 47 2.18 -2.70 14.48
CA ARG A 47 1.32 -2.35 13.33
C ARG A 47 1.74 -3.03 12.02
N GLY A 48 2.98 -3.51 11.92
CA GLY A 48 3.48 -4.26 10.76
C GLY A 48 3.36 -5.78 10.91
N ARG A 49 2.49 -6.28 11.79
CA ARG A 49 2.29 -7.74 11.96
C ARG A 49 0.92 -8.13 11.42
N GLY A 50 0.82 -9.38 10.96
CA GLY A 50 -0.43 -9.95 10.46
C GLY A 50 -0.86 -9.31 9.14
N VAL A 51 -2.15 -9.39 8.84
CA VAL A 51 -2.72 -9.00 7.55
C VAL A 51 -2.57 -7.51 7.27
N VAL A 52 -2.56 -6.68 8.32
CA VAL A 52 -2.37 -5.22 8.18
C VAL A 52 -0.95 -4.90 7.70
N GLY A 53 0.06 -5.66 8.12
CA GLY A 53 1.43 -5.52 7.61
C GLY A 53 1.50 -5.87 6.13
N ASP A 54 0.89 -6.99 5.74
CA ASP A 54 0.83 -7.45 4.36
C ASP A 54 0.10 -6.45 3.44
N GLU A 55 -0.95 -5.79 3.94
CA GLU A 55 -1.65 -4.72 3.22
C GLU A 55 -0.71 -3.56 2.89
N TRP A 56 0.02 -3.07 3.89
CA TRP A 56 0.98 -1.97 3.71
C TRP A 56 2.11 -2.35 2.76
N GLU A 57 2.59 -3.58 2.81
CA GLU A 57 3.59 -4.08 1.86
C GLU A 57 3.03 -4.12 0.43
N TYR A 58 1.78 -4.55 0.25
CA TYR A 58 1.12 -4.56 -1.06
C TYR A 58 0.95 -3.15 -1.63
N ILE A 59 0.52 -2.20 -0.79
CA ILE A 59 0.39 -0.78 -1.15
C ILE A 59 1.76 -0.22 -1.53
N LEU A 60 2.83 -0.56 -0.79
CA LEU A 60 4.19 -0.18 -1.13
C LEU A 60 4.57 -0.69 -2.52
N TRP A 61 4.40 -1.99 -2.80
CA TRP A 61 4.79 -2.58 -4.08
C TRP A 61 4.05 -1.96 -5.27
N ILE A 62 2.75 -1.73 -5.15
CA ILE A 62 1.96 -1.06 -6.21
C ILE A 62 2.47 0.36 -6.42
N SER A 63 2.73 1.10 -5.34
CA SER A 63 3.20 2.48 -5.40
C SER A 63 4.62 2.58 -5.98
N LEU A 64 5.51 1.68 -5.55
CA LEU A 64 6.89 1.56 -6.04
C LEU A 64 6.90 1.26 -7.53
N GLY A 65 6.06 0.31 -7.98
CA GLY A 65 5.89 -0.03 -9.38
C GLY A 65 5.36 1.16 -10.20
N THR A 66 4.32 1.83 -9.70
CA THR A 66 3.67 2.95 -10.41
C THR A 66 4.61 4.15 -10.54
N PHE A 67 5.11 4.68 -9.43
CA PHE A 67 5.94 5.87 -9.43
C PHE A 67 7.35 5.58 -9.96
N GLY A 68 7.91 4.42 -9.65
CA GLY A 68 9.21 3.99 -10.17
C GLY A 68 9.19 3.85 -11.70
N MET A 69 8.14 3.25 -12.25
CA MET A 69 7.98 3.15 -13.70
C MET A 69 7.79 4.52 -14.36
N ASN A 70 7.02 5.42 -13.74
CA ASN A 70 6.89 6.80 -14.23
C ASN A 70 8.22 7.56 -14.26
N LEU A 71 9.12 7.32 -13.28
CA LEU A 71 10.48 7.87 -13.29
C LEU A 71 11.32 7.30 -14.42
N VAL A 72 11.19 6.00 -14.72
CA VAL A 72 11.84 5.39 -15.90
C VAL A 72 11.34 6.06 -17.19
N TYR A 73 10.03 6.26 -17.33
CA TYR A 73 9.49 6.99 -18.50
C TYR A 73 10.01 8.41 -18.60
N ALA A 74 10.17 9.12 -17.47
CA ALA A 74 10.78 10.44 -17.46
C ALA A 74 12.25 10.42 -17.90
N ALA A 75 13.04 9.45 -17.41
CA ALA A 75 14.46 9.34 -17.70
C ALA A 75 14.73 9.01 -19.18
N PHE A 76 13.91 8.13 -19.76
CA PHE A 76 14.02 7.72 -21.16
C PHE A 76 13.15 8.55 -22.12
N GLN A 77 12.49 9.60 -21.63
CA GLN A 77 11.65 10.50 -22.42
C GLN A 77 10.56 9.78 -23.24
N TRP A 78 9.88 8.80 -22.65
CA TRP A 78 8.83 8.03 -23.32
C TRP A 78 7.61 8.90 -23.70
N TYR A 79 6.72 8.37 -24.54
CA TYR A 79 5.48 9.06 -24.90
C TYR A 79 4.57 9.30 -23.67
N GLY A 80 3.94 10.48 -23.59
CA GLY A 80 3.11 10.90 -22.46
C GLY A 80 1.93 9.97 -22.12
N ILE A 81 1.47 9.16 -23.07
CA ILE A 81 0.42 8.16 -22.85
C ILE A 81 0.80 7.10 -21.81
N PHE A 82 2.08 6.70 -21.73
CA PHE A 82 2.53 5.64 -20.84
C PHE A 82 2.45 6.04 -19.36
N PRO A 83 2.98 7.21 -18.93
CA PRO A 83 2.75 7.71 -17.58
C PRO A 83 1.28 7.76 -17.16
N ILE A 84 0.39 8.18 -18.07
CA ILE A 84 -1.04 8.31 -17.77
C ILE A 84 -1.66 6.92 -17.59
N ALA A 85 -1.40 5.99 -18.50
CA ALA A 85 -1.90 4.63 -18.44
C ALA A 85 -1.40 3.91 -17.17
N THR A 86 -0.10 3.99 -16.89
CA THR A 86 0.50 3.36 -15.70
C THR A 86 -0.05 3.94 -14.41
N THR A 87 -0.22 5.26 -14.34
CA THR A 87 -0.83 5.91 -13.17
C THR A 87 -2.28 5.47 -12.97
N LEU A 88 -3.07 5.40 -14.05
CA LEU A 88 -4.46 4.94 -13.97
C LEU A 88 -4.55 3.50 -13.46
N VAL A 89 -3.72 2.59 -14.00
CA VAL A 89 -3.66 1.19 -13.56
C VAL A 89 -3.22 1.11 -12.09
N GLY A 90 -2.21 1.88 -11.69
CA GLY A 90 -1.75 1.95 -10.30
C GLY A 90 -2.84 2.40 -9.33
N LEU A 91 -3.60 3.45 -9.67
CA LEU A 91 -4.72 3.93 -8.86
C LEU A 91 -5.85 2.91 -8.74
N LEU A 92 -6.17 2.21 -9.83
CA LEU A 92 -7.16 1.13 -9.81
C LEU A 92 -6.70 -0.04 -8.93
N ALA A 93 -5.42 -0.42 -9.03
CA ALA A 93 -4.84 -1.48 -8.21
C ALA A 93 -4.84 -1.09 -6.72
N LEU A 94 -4.49 0.15 -6.38
CA LEU A 94 -4.57 0.65 -5.00
C LEU A 94 -6.01 0.64 -4.46
N ARG A 95 -6.96 1.14 -5.26
CA ARG A 95 -8.38 1.10 -4.89
C ARG A 95 -8.84 -0.33 -4.64
N ASP A 96 -8.53 -1.25 -5.53
CA ASP A 96 -8.95 -2.66 -5.42
C ASP A 96 -8.34 -3.34 -4.18
N THR A 97 -7.07 -3.03 -3.91
CA THR A 97 -6.34 -3.51 -2.73
C THR A 97 -7.06 -3.14 -1.43
N VAL A 98 -7.37 -1.85 -1.26
CA VAL A 98 -7.99 -1.31 -0.03
C VAL A 98 -9.48 -1.67 0.07
N THR A 99 -10.20 -1.78 -1.06
CA THR A 99 -11.66 -1.95 -1.02
C THR A 99 -12.14 -3.40 -1.14
N LYS A 100 -11.37 -4.28 -1.77
CA LYS A 100 -11.82 -5.66 -2.04
C LYS A 100 -10.91 -6.72 -1.46
N ARG A 101 -9.59 -6.55 -1.57
CA ARG A 101 -8.64 -7.63 -1.25
C ARG A 101 -8.42 -7.81 0.25
N PHE A 102 -8.06 -6.75 0.96
CA PHE A 102 -7.66 -6.83 2.37
C PHE A 102 -8.81 -6.75 3.38
N PRO A 103 -9.94 -6.03 3.15
CA PRO A 103 -11.07 -6.03 4.09
C PRO A 103 -11.56 -7.43 4.54
N PRO A 104 -11.75 -8.43 3.65
CA PRO A 104 -12.17 -9.76 4.10
C PRO A 104 -11.09 -10.50 4.91
N LEU A 105 -9.80 -10.27 4.60
CA LEU A 105 -8.70 -10.91 5.30
C LEU A 105 -8.53 -10.36 6.72
N ILE A 106 -8.69 -9.04 6.88
CA ILE A 106 -8.64 -8.36 8.18
C ILE A 106 -9.80 -8.84 9.08
N ALA A 107 -10.99 -8.99 8.51
CA ALA A 107 -12.15 -9.51 9.25
C ALA A 107 -11.91 -10.94 9.74
N ALA A 108 -11.38 -11.81 8.88
CA ALA A 108 -11.04 -13.19 9.25
C ALA A 108 -9.97 -13.27 10.35
N GLU A 109 -8.92 -12.44 10.28
CA GLU A 109 -7.89 -12.37 11.33
C GLU A 109 -8.48 -11.89 12.66
N ALA A 110 -9.38 -10.90 12.63
CA ALA A 110 -10.05 -10.41 13.83
C ALA A 110 -10.95 -11.48 14.48
N GLU A 111 -11.68 -12.26 13.69
CA GLU A 111 -12.49 -13.39 14.16
C GLU A 111 -11.61 -14.50 14.78
N HIS A 112 -10.51 -14.86 14.13
CA HIS A 112 -9.55 -15.83 14.66
C HIS A 112 -8.94 -15.35 15.98
N ALA A 113 -8.58 -14.07 16.08
CA ALA A 113 -8.08 -13.49 17.33
C ALA A 113 -9.15 -13.52 18.44
N ALA A 114 -10.42 -13.29 18.12
CA ALA A 114 -11.52 -13.38 19.08
C ALA A 114 -11.70 -14.82 19.59
N LEU A 115 -11.68 -15.82 18.71
CA LEU A 115 -11.76 -17.24 19.07
C LEU A 115 -10.59 -17.69 19.95
N LEU A 116 -9.38 -17.19 19.71
CA LEU A 116 -8.22 -17.49 20.55
C LEU A 116 -8.35 -16.86 21.94
N ARG A 117 -8.90 -15.64 22.05
CA ARG A 117 -9.16 -14.99 23.34
C ARG A 117 -10.20 -15.75 24.15
N THR A 118 -11.30 -16.18 23.55
CA THR A 118 -12.33 -16.96 24.25
C THR A 118 -11.79 -18.31 24.72
N ARG A 119 -11.01 -19.02 23.89
CA ARG A 119 -10.34 -20.27 24.29
C ARG A 119 -9.40 -20.08 25.47
N ARG A 120 -8.60 -19.00 25.48
CA ARG A 120 -7.72 -18.68 26.62
C ARG A 120 -8.52 -18.39 27.89
N GLN A 121 -9.58 -17.60 27.81
CA GLN A 121 -10.44 -17.32 28.96
C GLN A 121 -11.10 -18.59 29.52
N VAL A 122 -11.53 -19.51 28.65
CA VAL A 122 -12.06 -20.82 29.08
C VAL A 122 -10.97 -21.66 29.75
N ALA A 123 -9.77 -21.71 29.18
CA ALA A 123 -8.64 -22.45 29.76
C ALA A 123 -8.21 -21.88 31.12
N ASP A 124 -8.06 -20.55 31.22
CA ASP A 124 -7.72 -19.86 32.48
C ASP A 124 -8.81 -20.06 33.54
N GLY A 125 -10.09 -20.07 33.16
CA GLY A 125 -11.20 -20.38 34.06
C GLY A 125 -11.23 -21.84 34.53
N VAL A 126 -10.77 -22.76 33.69
CA VAL A 126 -10.56 -24.17 34.06
C VAL A 126 -9.34 -24.32 34.98
N GLU A 127 -8.22 -23.63 34.71
CA GLU A 127 -7.06 -23.63 35.61
C GLU A 127 -7.37 -22.98 36.96
N ALA A 128 -8.21 -21.94 37.00
CA ALA A 128 -8.69 -21.32 38.23
C ALA A 128 -9.55 -22.27 39.09
N THR A 129 -10.29 -23.19 38.46
CA THR A 129 -11.10 -24.21 39.17
C THR A 129 -10.28 -25.45 39.56
N ILE A 130 -9.17 -25.75 38.86
CA ILE A 130 -8.28 -26.88 39.20
C ILE A 130 -7.25 -26.50 40.28
N ARG A 131 -6.96 -25.20 40.51
CA ARG A 131 -6.04 -24.79 41.58
C ARG A 131 -6.60 -25.25 42.93
N PRO A 132 -5.97 -26.22 43.62
CA PRO A 132 -6.48 -26.69 44.90
C PRO A 132 -6.44 -25.51 45.88
N ALA A 133 -7.56 -25.28 46.58
CA ALA A 133 -7.57 -24.40 47.73
C ALA A 133 -6.42 -24.83 48.64
N ASN A 134 -5.41 -23.99 48.76
CA ASN A 134 -4.27 -24.25 49.61
C ASN A 134 -4.81 -24.36 51.04
N ARG A 135 -5.07 -25.59 51.51
CA ARG A 135 -5.34 -25.95 52.90
C ARG A 135 -4.06 -25.63 53.69
N ARG A 136 -3.90 -24.36 54.05
CA ARG A 136 -3.19 -23.95 55.26
C ARG A 136 -4.26 -24.04 56.35
N GLY A 137 -4.20 -24.98 57.28
CA GLY A 137 -3.09 -25.22 58.19
C GLY A 137 -3.48 -24.52 59.47
#